data_AF-A0A3E0R291-F1
#
_entry.id   AF-A0A3E0R291-F1
#
_cell.length_a   1.000
_cell.length_b   1.000
_cell.length_c   1.000
_cell.angle_alpha   90.00
_cell.angle_beta   90.00
_cell.angle_gamma   90.00
#
_symmetry.space_group_name_H-M   'P 1'
#
loop_
_entity.id
_entity.type
_entity.pdbx_description
1 polymer ?
#
loop_
_entity_poly.entity_id
_entity_poly.type
_entity_poly.pdbx_seq_one_letter_code
_entity_poly.pdbx_strand_id
1 'polypeptide(L)'
;MRITLKNTPEQEALVKAMGSNNAVEAREAQEAFAAFLGPVVAQVINQAATAGSVYVDAPYDADDSPSFPLDLYYNESDNYFTVFSQNIAGGLPSSQDVFAGQELKMAPYRLDSAVSFLKKYARRGRLDVLAKAVERMAQEVLVKQERNAWAVILKAAAEGSTNSTSHVIDTGAGTSFELDFLNQMMTRMRRLNQSFANGTPADGFSRGLTDLYVSPEVMENIRSFSYQALGGASDGAAKTDLPDTVRTQLYQAAGAGSIFGVNLVELIELGPDKKYATLFNTLSGSAFTTGDDLAVGIDASKGAFIRAIAEQDNSTFTALADDQFSARSEKVGFYGHVEEARVCVDARAVVVSFGPWN
;
A
#
# COMPACT_ATOMS: atom_id res chain seq x y z
N MET A 1 12.12 8.11 -10.43
CA MET A 1 11.30 7.87 -11.65
C MET A 1 11.81 8.76 -12.77
N ARG A 2 12.05 8.19 -13.97
CA ARG A 2 12.41 8.96 -15.17
C ARG A 2 11.51 8.54 -16.33
N ILE A 3 10.64 9.45 -16.78
CA ILE A 3 9.78 9.24 -17.94
C ILE A 3 10.57 9.71 -19.16
N THR A 4 10.98 8.78 -20.01
CA THR A 4 11.61 9.10 -21.30
C THR A 4 10.56 9.03 -22.40
N LEU A 5 10.07 10.18 -22.85
CA LEU A 5 9.30 10.25 -24.09
C LEU A 5 10.25 9.98 -25.25
N LYS A 6 9.90 9.05 -26.15
CA LYS A 6 10.71 8.79 -27.35
C LYS A 6 10.55 10.00 -28.28
N ASN A 7 11.65 10.61 -28.72
CA ASN A 7 11.62 11.73 -29.67
C ASN A 7 11.24 11.24 -31.08
N THR A 8 10.03 10.71 -31.26
CA THR A 8 9.49 10.42 -32.59
C THR A 8 9.09 11.75 -33.24
N PRO A 9 9.29 11.91 -34.57
CA PRO A 9 8.93 13.14 -35.28
C PRO A 9 7.45 13.53 -35.10
N GLU A 10 6.58 12.53 -34.94
CA GLU A 10 5.15 12.68 -34.71
C GLU A 10 4.84 13.28 -33.33
N GLN A 11 5.53 12.83 -32.27
CA GLN A 11 5.36 13.39 -30.92
C GLN A 11 5.89 14.82 -30.84
N GLU A 12 6.99 15.13 -31.53
CA GLU A 12 7.51 16.50 -31.59
C GLU A 12 6.56 17.45 -32.36
N ALA A 13 5.94 16.96 -33.44
CA ALA A 13 4.92 17.70 -34.18
C ALA A 13 3.67 17.96 -33.33
N LEU A 14 3.21 16.95 -32.59
CA LEU A 14 2.08 17.06 -31.67
C LEU A 14 2.35 18.12 -30.59
N VAL A 15 3.53 18.08 -29.95
CA VAL A 15 3.91 19.06 -28.92
C VAL A 15 4.05 20.48 -29.47
N LYS A 16 4.53 20.64 -30.72
CA LYS A 16 4.56 21.95 -31.39
C LYS A 16 3.16 22.46 -31.71
N ALA A 17 2.24 21.59 -32.13
CA ALA A 17 0.84 21.92 -32.39
C ALA A 17 0.11 22.42 -31.13
N MET A 18 0.40 21.85 -29.95
CA MET A 18 -0.12 22.38 -28.67
C MET A 18 0.28 23.82 -28.37
N GLY A 19 1.42 24.28 -28.92
CA GLY A 19 1.91 25.65 -28.80
C GLY A 19 1.37 26.61 -29.87
N SER A 20 0.51 26.13 -30.79
CA SER A 20 -0.04 26.91 -31.89
C SER A 20 -0.83 28.13 -31.39
N ASN A 21 -0.90 29.17 -32.23
CA ASN A 21 -1.73 30.35 -31.98
C ASN A 21 -3.21 30.06 -32.28
N ASN A 22 -3.49 29.02 -33.06
CA ASN A 22 -4.85 28.58 -33.33
C ASN A 22 -5.38 27.79 -32.13
N ALA A 23 -6.45 28.30 -31.51
CA ALA A 23 -7.03 27.69 -30.31
C ALA A 23 -7.63 26.30 -30.56
N VAL A 24 -8.15 26.03 -31.75
CA VAL A 24 -8.77 24.73 -32.08
C VAL A 24 -7.70 23.64 -32.22
N GLU A 25 -6.68 23.90 -33.05
CA GLU A 25 -5.53 23.01 -33.26
C GLU A 25 -4.75 22.77 -31.96
N ALA A 26 -4.57 23.81 -31.15
CA ALA A 26 -3.89 23.68 -29.86
C ALA A 26 -4.68 22.82 -28.86
N ARG A 27 -6.02 22.91 -28.87
CA ARG A 27 -6.88 22.13 -27.96
C ARG A 27 -6.93 20.67 -28.36
N GLU A 28 -7.13 20.37 -29.65
CA GLU A 28 -7.12 18.99 -30.16
C GLU A 28 -5.78 18.30 -29.90
N ALA A 29 -4.66 19.01 -30.08
CA ALA A 29 -3.34 18.48 -29.78
C ALA A 29 -3.13 18.23 -28.27
N GLN A 30 -3.71 19.05 -27.40
CA GLN A 30 -3.63 18.88 -25.95
C GLN A 30 -4.47 17.69 -25.47
N GLU A 31 -5.68 17.52 -26.00
CA GLU A 31 -6.56 16.38 -25.69
C GLU A 31 -5.92 15.06 -26.15
N ALA A 32 -5.41 15.01 -27.38
CA ALA A 32 -4.70 13.83 -27.90
C ALA A 32 -3.44 13.48 -27.08
N PHE A 33 -2.70 14.49 -26.64
CA PHE A 33 -1.53 14.27 -25.79
C PHE A 33 -1.91 13.79 -24.38
N ALA A 34 -2.99 14.32 -23.80
CA ALA A 34 -3.48 13.90 -22.50
C ALA A 34 -3.93 12.42 -22.53
N ALA A 35 -4.65 11.99 -23.57
CA ALA A 35 -5.03 10.58 -23.75
C ALA A 35 -3.81 9.64 -23.80
N PHE A 36 -2.69 10.07 -24.39
CA PHE A 36 -1.45 9.30 -24.41
C PHE A 36 -0.75 9.22 -23.04
N LEU A 37 -0.87 10.26 -22.22
CA LEU A 37 -0.21 10.31 -20.90
C LEU A 37 -0.82 9.33 -19.90
N GLY A 38 -2.14 9.11 -19.95
CA GLY A 38 -2.88 8.29 -18.99
C GLY A 38 -2.25 6.93 -18.67
N PRO A 39 -2.12 6.03 -19.66
CA PRO A 39 -1.58 4.69 -19.42
C PRO A 39 -0.09 4.70 -19.03
N VAL A 40 0.69 5.67 -19.52
CA VAL A 40 2.12 5.80 -19.19
C VAL A 40 2.30 6.19 -17.73
N VAL A 41 1.50 7.14 -17.24
CA VAL A 41 1.54 7.57 -15.84
C VAL A 41 1.06 6.44 -14.92
N ALA A 42 -0.01 5.74 -15.29
CA ALA A 42 -0.52 4.58 -14.52
C ALA A 42 0.55 3.48 -14.33
N GLN A 43 1.27 3.13 -15.40
CA GLN A 43 2.35 2.13 -15.32
C GLN A 43 3.50 2.58 -14.40
N VAL A 44 3.89 3.86 -14.49
CA VAL A 44 4.96 4.42 -13.66
C VAL A 44 4.55 4.47 -12.19
N ILE A 45 3.31 4.80 -11.89
CA ILE A 45 2.75 4.79 -10.54
C ILE A 45 2.77 3.35 -9.98
N ASN A 46 2.25 2.38 -10.73
CA ASN A 46 2.18 0.98 -10.29
C ASN A 46 3.56 0.36 -10.03
N GLN A 47 4.59 0.74 -10.81
CA GLN A 47 5.95 0.25 -10.58
C GLN A 47 6.63 0.90 -9.37
N ALA A 48 6.27 2.13 -9.03
CA ALA A 48 6.90 2.89 -7.96
C ALA A 48 6.19 2.77 -6.60
N ALA A 49 4.93 2.31 -6.59
CA ALA A 49 4.13 2.16 -5.39
C ALA A 49 4.65 1.02 -4.50
N THR A 50 5.03 1.33 -3.27
CA THR A 50 5.45 0.33 -2.27
C THR A 50 4.24 -0.35 -1.65
N ALA A 51 3.12 0.36 -1.50
CA ALA A 51 1.87 -0.20 -1.01
C ALA A 51 1.20 -1.19 -2.00
N GLY A 52 1.62 -1.21 -3.27
CA GLY A 52 1.06 -2.12 -4.27
C GLY A 52 1.28 -3.62 -3.97
N SER A 53 2.21 -3.94 -3.08
CA SER A 53 2.45 -5.31 -2.62
C SER A 53 1.49 -5.77 -1.51
N VAL A 54 0.85 -4.82 -0.82
CA VAL A 54 -0.04 -5.09 0.32
C VAL A 54 -1.51 -5.15 -0.11
N TYR A 55 -1.89 -4.31 -1.05
CA TYR A 55 -3.28 -4.16 -1.50
C TYR A 55 -3.59 -5.07 -2.68
N VAL A 56 -4.78 -5.68 -2.65
CA VAL A 56 -5.37 -6.37 -3.81
C VAL A 56 -6.27 -5.39 -4.56
N ASP A 57 -6.09 -5.31 -5.88
CA ASP A 57 -6.87 -4.44 -6.74
C ASP A 57 -8.24 -5.04 -7.06
N ALA A 58 -9.28 -4.26 -6.83
CA ALA A 58 -10.65 -4.51 -7.26
C ALA A 58 -11.05 -3.42 -8.27
N PRO A 59 -10.83 -3.65 -9.58
CA PRO A 59 -11.25 -2.69 -10.59
C PRO A 59 -12.78 -2.63 -10.65
N TYR A 60 -13.33 -1.43 -10.76
CA TYR A 60 -14.75 -1.19 -10.97
C TYR A 60 -14.95 -0.13 -12.06
N ASP A 61 -16.10 -0.15 -12.71
CA ASP A 61 -16.45 0.86 -13.72
C ASP A 61 -16.70 2.21 -13.03
N ALA A 62 -16.18 3.31 -13.58
CA ALA A 62 -16.29 4.64 -12.98
C ALA A 62 -17.75 5.10 -12.73
N ASP A 63 -18.71 4.56 -13.49
CA ASP A 63 -20.13 4.84 -13.32
C ASP A 63 -20.85 3.92 -12.31
N ASP A 64 -20.15 2.94 -11.73
CA ASP A 64 -20.70 1.99 -10.75
C ASP A 64 -20.19 2.26 -9.32
N SER A 65 -20.93 1.75 -8.33
CA SER A 65 -20.52 1.80 -6.92
C SER A 65 -19.66 0.59 -6.58
N PRO A 66 -18.42 0.77 -6.10
CA PRO A 66 -17.60 -0.35 -5.68
C PRO A 66 -18.25 -1.07 -4.48
N SER A 67 -18.59 -2.34 -4.69
CA SER A 67 -19.06 -3.24 -3.64
C SER A 67 -18.09 -4.41 -3.48
N PHE A 68 -17.88 -4.82 -2.24
CA PHE A 68 -17.09 -6.01 -1.93
C PHE A 68 -17.92 -6.96 -1.06
N PRO A 69 -18.06 -8.25 -1.44
CA PRO A 69 -18.78 -9.22 -0.63
C PRO A 69 -17.98 -9.48 0.66
N LEU A 70 -18.59 -9.20 1.81
CA LEU A 70 -17.99 -9.58 3.09
C LEU A 70 -18.24 -11.06 3.36
N ASP A 71 -17.29 -11.70 4.04
CA ASP A 71 -17.49 -13.05 4.55
C ASP A 71 -18.50 -13.03 5.70
N LEU A 72 -19.73 -13.44 5.39
CA LEU A 72 -20.86 -13.51 6.31
C LEU A 72 -20.68 -14.55 7.41
N TYR A 73 -19.83 -15.55 7.19
CA TYR A 73 -19.66 -16.68 8.12
C TYR A 73 -18.55 -16.44 9.14
N TYR A 74 -17.96 -15.26 9.09
CA TYR A 74 -16.84 -14.92 9.93
C TYR A 74 -17.29 -14.78 11.40
N ASN A 75 -16.85 -15.72 12.24
CA ASN A 75 -17.14 -15.84 13.68
C ASN A 75 -18.52 -16.40 14.06
N GLU A 76 -19.19 -17.08 13.15
CA GLU A 76 -20.46 -17.75 13.43
C GLU A 76 -20.26 -19.20 13.90
N SER A 77 -21.08 -19.63 14.85
CA SER A 77 -20.98 -20.98 15.47
C SER A 77 -21.51 -22.09 14.54
N ASP A 78 -21.21 -23.36 14.88
CA ASP A 78 -21.46 -24.59 14.09
C ASP A 78 -22.96 -24.93 13.82
N ASN A 79 -23.87 -23.97 14.02
CA ASN A 79 -25.31 -24.08 13.78
C ASN A 79 -25.94 -22.70 13.48
N TYR A 80 -25.30 -21.89 12.63
CA TYR A 80 -25.69 -20.51 12.32
C TYR A 80 -27.05 -20.39 11.62
N PHE A 81 -27.37 -21.33 10.74
CA PHE A 81 -28.62 -21.30 9.97
C PHE A 81 -29.70 -22.16 10.61
N THR A 82 -30.72 -21.52 11.16
CA THR A 82 -31.91 -22.19 11.71
C THR A 82 -33.20 -21.86 10.93
N VAL A 83 -33.09 -21.15 9.81
CA VAL A 83 -34.22 -20.77 8.96
C VAL A 83 -34.35 -21.77 7.81
N PHE A 84 -35.50 -22.44 7.76
CA PHE A 84 -35.88 -23.33 6.68
C PHE A 84 -36.92 -22.62 5.81
N SER A 85 -36.65 -22.51 4.51
CA SER A 85 -37.59 -21.90 3.57
C SER A 85 -37.94 -22.88 2.45
N GLN A 86 -39.09 -22.67 1.84
CA GLN A 86 -39.59 -23.49 0.74
C GLN A 86 -40.05 -22.56 -0.38
N ASN A 87 -39.38 -22.62 -1.52
CA ASN A 87 -39.64 -21.73 -2.66
C ASN A 87 -40.77 -22.23 -3.58
N ILE A 88 -41.19 -23.51 -3.43
CA ILE A 88 -42.26 -24.14 -4.23
C ILE A 88 -43.12 -25.05 -3.35
N ALA A 89 -44.45 -24.98 -3.51
CA ALA A 89 -45.40 -25.85 -2.82
C ALA A 89 -45.09 -27.34 -3.08
N GLY A 90 -44.74 -28.09 -2.02
CA GLY A 90 -44.43 -29.53 -2.07
C GLY A 90 -42.94 -29.91 -2.15
N GLY A 91 -42.02 -28.95 -2.24
CA GLY A 91 -40.57 -29.21 -2.11
C GLY A 91 -40.09 -29.55 -0.68
N LEU A 92 -38.93 -30.21 -0.55
CA LEU A 92 -38.27 -30.44 0.73
C LEU A 92 -37.76 -29.10 1.31
N PRO A 93 -38.00 -28.79 2.60
CA PRO A 93 -37.43 -27.61 3.23
C PRO A 93 -35.90 -27.68 3.21
N SER A 94 -35.26 -26.69 2.59
CA SER A 94 -33.81 -26.52 2.58
C SER A 94 -33.45 -25.24 3.32
N SER A 95 -32.36 -25.25 4.07
CA SER A 95 -31.73 -24.01 4.52
C SER A 95 -31.18 -23.31 3.28
N GLN A 96 -31.90 -22.29 2.81
CA GLN A 96 -31.40 -21.36 1.80
C GLN A 96 -31.25 -20.00 2.48
N ASP A 97 -30.11 -19.37 2.25
CA ASP A 97 -29.88 -17.99 2.67
C ASP A 97 -30.78 -17.06 1.84
N VAL A 98 -31.77 -16.44 2.49
CA VAL A 98 -32.80 -15.58 1.85
C VAL A 98 -32.52 -14.10 2.11
N PHE A 99 -31.49 -13.75 2.88
CA PHE A 99 -31.10 -12.36 3.11
C PHE A 99 -29.72 -12.07 2.52
N ALA A 100 -29.77 -11.41 1.36
CA ALA A 100 -28.81 -10.49 0.74
C ALA A 100 -27.41 -10.41 1.38
N GLY A 101 -26.39 -10.72 0.58
CA GLY A 101 -24.98 -10.53 0.91
C GLY A 101 -24.72 -9.21 1.63
N GLN A 102 -24.04 -9.25 2.77
CA GLN A 102 -23.50 -8.04 3.38
C GLN A 102 -22.38 -7.55 2.48
N GLU A 103 -22.71 -6.54 1.68
CA GLU A 103 -21.75 -5.88 0.80
C GLU A 103 -21.22 -4.64 1.50
N LEU A 104 -19.90 -4.52 1.55
CA LEU A 104 -19.29 -3.26 1.93
C LEU A 104 -19.31 -2.32 0.72
N LYS A 105 -20.09 -1.25 0.82
CA LYS A 105 -20.04 -0.15 -0.14
C LYS A 105 -18.90 0.79 0.22
N MET A 106 -18.00 1.02 -0.73
CA MET A 106 -16.87 1.93 -0.54
C MET A 106 -17.19 3.29 -1.17
N ALA A 107 -16.77 4.37 -0.51
CA ALA A 107 -16.82 5.71 -1.09
C ALA A 107 -15.44 6.03 -1.69
N PRO A 108 -15.29 6.05 -3.03
CA PRO A 108 -14.03 6.42 -3.65
C PRO A 108 -13.74 7.92 -3.51
N TYR A 109 -12.46 8.26 -3.57
CA TYR A 109 -11.97 9.63 -3.56
C TYR A 109 -11.03 9.87 -4.73
N ARG A 110 -10.98 11.13 -5.18
CA ARG A 110 -10.13 11.54 -6.30
C ARG A 110 -8.81 12.11 -5.78
N LEU A 111 -7.71 11.56 -6.25
CA LEU A 111 -6.36 12.05 -6.05
C LEU A 111 -5.91 12.79 -7.30
N ASP A 112 -5.79 14.09 -7.20
CA ASP A 112 -5.54 14.97 -8.33
C ASP A 112 -4.16 15.63 -8.29
N SER A 113 -3.64 15.97 -9.47
CA SER A 113 -2.50 16.84 -9.64
C SER A 113 -2.62 17.59 -10.97
N ALA A 114 -2.15 18.83 -10.98
CA ALA A 114 -2.14 19.67 -12.16
C ALA A 114 -0.73 20.22 -12.38
N VAL A 115 -0.32 20.30 -13.64
CA VAL A 115 0.94 20.94 -14.01
C VAL A 115 0.72 21.91 -15.16
N SER A 116 1.44 23.03 -15.15
CA SER A 116 1.39 24.01 -16.23
C SER A 116 2.78 24.47 -16.64
N PHE A 117 2.93 24.78 -17.93
CA PHE A 117 4.16 25.30 -18.52
C PHE A 117 3.86 26.35 -19.57
N LEU A 118 4.86 27.17 -19.89
CA LEU A 118 4.70 28.27 -20.86
C LEU A 118 4.62 27.73 -22.29
N LYS A 119 3.68 28.26 -23.10
CA LYS A 119 3.50 27.97 -24.55
C LYS A 119 4.79 28.13 -25.34
N LYS A 120 5.68 29.03 -24.94
CA LYS A 120 7.01 29.20 -25.57
C LYS A 120 7.85 27.92 -25.55
N TYR A 121 7.69 27.06 -24.56
CA TYR A 121 8.40 25.78 -24.47
C TYR A 121 7.76 24.72 -25.38
N ALA A 122 6.42 24.71 -25.48
CA ALA A 122 5.68 23.89 -26.44
C ALA A 122 6.07 24.24 -27.89
N ARG A 123 6.06 25.54 -28.24
CA ARG A 123 6.45 26.03 -29.58
C ARG A 123 7.88 25.65 -29.98
N ARG A 124 8.78 25.54 -29.01
CA ARG A 124 10.17 25.13 -29.22
C ARG A 124 10.35 23.60 -29.29
N GLY A 125 9.29 22.80 -29.11
CA GLY A 125 9.36 21.34 -29.09
C GLY A 125 10.22 20.79 -27.95
N ARG A 126 10.33 21.50 -26.81
CA ARG A 126 11.17 21.05 -25.69
C ARG A 126 10.49 19.95 -24.87
N LEU A 127 10.63 18.72 -25.36
CA LEU A 127 10.09 17.51 -24.72
C LEU A 127 10.65 17.29 -23.31
N ASP A 128 11.88 17.73 -23.02
CA ASP A 128 12.49 17.59 -21.68
C ASP A 128 11.72 18.34 -20.58
N VAL A 129 11.22 19.54 -20.88
CA VAL A 129 10.46 20.37 -19.90
C VAL A 129 9.10 19.74 -19.65
N LEU A 130 8.48 19.19 -20.70
CA LEU A 130 7.21 18.50 -20.63
C LEU A 130 7.33 17.18 -19.85
N ALA A 131 8.35 16.38 -20.14
CA ALA A 131 8.64 15.15 -19.41
C ALA A 131 8.85 15.42 -17.92
N LYS A 132 9.60 16.47 -17.55
CA LYS A 132 9.79 16.86 -16.15
C LYS A 132 8.50 17.33 -15.47
N ALA A 133 7.62 18.02 -16.21
CA ALA A 133 6.32 18.45 -15.70
C ALA A 133 5.41 17.24 -15.41
N VAL A 134 5.35 16.28 -16.33
CA VAL A 134 4.59 15.03 -16.17
C VAL A 134 5.17 14.16 -15.05
N GLU A 135 6.50 14.04 -14.95
CA GLU A 135 7.16 13.33 -13.85
C GLU A 135 6.79 13.91 -12.49
N ARG A 136 6.70 15.24 -12.37
CA ARG A 136 6.32 15.90 -11.12
C ARG A 136 4.86 15.62 -10.76
N MET A 137 3.96 15.64 -11.74
CA MET A 137 2.55 15.30 -11.55
C MET A 137 2.38 13.86 -11.07
N ALA A 138 3.03 12.90 -11.74
CA ALA A 138 3.00 11.50 -11.34
C ALA A 138 3.56 11.27 -9.92
N GLN A 139 4.64 11.96 -9.56
CA GLN A 139 5.20 11.92 -8.21
C GLN A 139 4.25 12.46 -7.16
N GLU A 140 3.53 13.55 -7.45
CA GLU A 140 2.59 14.13 -6.49
C GLU A 140 1.42 13.18 -6.21
N VAL A 141 0.85 12.58 -7.27
CA VAL A 141 -0.22 11.58 -7.14
C VAL A 141 0.28 10.37 -6.36
N LEU A 142 1.48 9.85 -6.68
CA LEU A 142 2.09 8.73 -5.97
C LEU A 142 2.26 9.03 -4.47
N VAL A 143 2.77 10.21 -4.10
CA VAL A 143 3.00 10.56 -2.69
C VAL A 143 1.67 10.67 -1.92
N LYS A 144 0.61 11.19 -2.55
CA LYS A 144 -0.73 11.25 -1.96
C LYS A 144 -1.31 9.83 -1.81
N GLN A 145 -1.17 9.01 -2.83
CA GLN A 145 -1.61 7.62 -2.86
C GLN A 145 -0.93 6.79 -1.76
N GLU A 146 0.39 6.85 -1.65
CA GLU A 146 1.16 6.17 -0.59
C GLU A 146 0.81 6.69 0.81
N ARG A 147 0.54 7.99 0.96
CA ARG A 147 0.10 8.52 2.26
C ARG A 147 -1.21 7.90 2.71
N ASN A 148 -2.20 7.82 1.81
CA ASN A 148 -3.51 7.28 2.14
C ASN A 148 -3.45 5.76 2.33
N ALA A 149 -2.59 5.08 1.57
CA ALA A 149 -2.25 3.66 1.74
C ALA A 149 -1.87 3.33 3.18
N TRP A 150 -0.76 3.92 3.61
CA TRP A 150 -0.18 3.63 4.91
C TRP A 150 -1.05 4.14 6.04
N ALA A 151 -1.82 5.21 5.84
CA ALA A 151 -2.79 5.67 6.84
C ALA A 151 -3.83 4.60 7.19
N VAL A 152 -4.36 3.87 6.21
CA VAL A 152 -5.35 2.80 6.46
C VAL A 152 -4.70 1.59 7.14
N ILE A 153 -3.52 1.17 6.69
CA ILE A 153 -2.76 0.06 7.33
C ILE A 153 -2.46 0.38 8.80
N LEU A 154 -1.91 1.56 9.06
CA LEU A 154 -1.51 1.99 10.40
C LEU A 154 -2.72 2.21 11.31
N LYS A 155 -3.84 2.69 10.78
CA LYS A 155 -5.08 2.83 11.53
C LYS A 155 -5.64 1.47 11.94
N ALA A 156 -5.69 0.52 11.01
CA ALA A 156 -6.14 -0.84 11.28
C ALA A 156 -5.30 -1.51 12.36
N ALA A 157 -3.98 -1.31 12.32
CA ALA A 157 -3.08 -1.83 13.36
C ALA A 157 -3.25 -1.12 14.72
N ALA A 158 -3.45 0.20 14.73
CA ALA A 158 -3.54 0.98 15.96
C ALA A 158 -4.83 0.68 16.77
N GLU A 159 -5.96 0.52 16.08
CA GLU A 159 -7.25 0.18 16.74
C GLU A 159 -7.51 -1.34 16.80
N GLY A 160 -6.69 -2.13 16.11
CA GLY A 160 -6.83 -3.57 16.04
C GLY A 160 -6.69 -4.24 17.40
N SER A 161 -7.76 -4.92 17.83
CA SER A 161 -7.70 -5.85 18.96
C SER A 161 -8.53 -7.10 18.67
N THR A 162 -8.04 -8.25 19.10
CA THR A 162 -8.74 -9.54 18.93
C THR A 162 -8.67 -10.29 20.24
N ASN A 163 -9.81 -10.71 20.79
CA ASN A 163 -9.89 -11.40 22.09
C ASN A 163 -9.09 -10.66 23.19
N SER A 164 -9.27 -9.34 23.29
CA SER A 164 -8.56 -8.44 24.21
C SER A 164 -7.03 -8.36 24.03
N THR A 165 -6.50 -8.96 22.97
CA THR A 165 -5.09 -8.88 22.59
C THR A 165 -4.92 -7.78 21.55
N SER A 166 -4.17 -6.73 21.88
CA SER A 166 -3.84 -5.65 20.94
C SER A 166 -2.95 -6.17 19.79
N HIS A 167 -3.13 -5.60 18.60
CA HIS A 167 -2.26 -5.82 17.44
C HIS A 167 -0.95 -5.01 17.53
N VAL A 168 -0.85 -4.15 18.54
CA VAL A 168 0.34 -3.38 18.86
C VAL A 168 1.17 -4.10 19.92
N ILE A 169 2.48 -4.20 19.67
CA ILE A 169 3.49 -4.77 20.56
C ILE A 169 4.48 -3.68 20.95
N ASP A 170 4.43 -3.26 22.21
CA ASP A 170 5.44 -2.39 22.82
C ASP A 170 6.66 -3.23 23.21
N THR A 171 7.83 -2.85 22.69
CA THR A 171 9.11 -3.53 23.00
C THR A 171 9.83 -2.95 24.23
N GLY A 172 9.29 -1.89 24.82
CA GLY A 172 9.86 -1.22 25.99
C GLY A 172 11.16 -0.47 25.65
N ALA A 173 12.01 -0.27 26.66
CA ALA A 173 13.24 0.52 26.55
C ALA A 173 14.42 -0.20 25.86
N GLY A 174 14.15 -1.19 25.01
CA GLY A 174 15.18 -1.94 24.27
C GLY A 174 15.83 -1.06 23.21
N THR A 175 17.16 -0.93 23.24
CA THR A 175 17.92 -0.05 22.32
C THR A 175 18.22 -0.68 20.96
N SER A 176 17.88 -1.95 20.75
CA SER A 176 18.14 -2.67 19.51
C SER A 176 16.98 -3.57 19.14
N PHE A 177 16.73 -3.70 17.83
CA PHE A 177 15.77 -4.68 17.33
C PHE A 177 16.35 -6.10 17.51
N GLU A 178 15.80 -6.85 18.46
CA GLU A 178 16.20 -8.22 18.75
C GLU A 178 15.31 -9.25 18.03
N LEU A 179 15.84 -10.44 17.81
CA LEU A 179 15.08 -11.54 17.21
C LEU A 179 13.88 -11.99 18.06
N ASP A 180 13.94 -11.76 19.37
CA ASP A 180 12.81 -12.05 20.25
C ASP A 180 11.57 -11.24 19.86
N PHE A 181 11.74 -9.96 19.49
CA PHE A 181 10.62 -9.13 19.02
C PHE A 181 10.02 -9.66 17.71
N LEU A 182 10.85 -10.14 16.78
CA LEU A 182 10.36 -10.81 15.57
C LEU A 182 9.57 -12.08 15.91
N ASN A 183 10.04 -12.90 16.85
CA ASN A 183 9.32 -14.08 17.31
C ASN A 183 8.00 -13.74 18.01
N GLN A 184 7.97 -12.66 18.79
CA GLN A 184 6.75 -12.15 19.41
C GLN A 184 5.74 -11.68 18.36
N MET A 185 6.18 -10.98 17.32
CA MET A 185 5.32 -10.58 16.19
C MET A 185 4.77 -11.80 15.43
N MET A 186 5.61 -12.78 15.11
CA MET A 186 5.16 -14.03 14.46
C MET A 186 4.14 -14.79 15.31
N THR A 187 4.38 -14.88 16.62
CA THR A 187 3.46 -15.53 17.57
C THR A 187 2.15 -14.76 17.68
N ARG A 188 2.22 -13.43 17.74
CA ARG A 188 1.05 -12.55 17.77
C ARG A 188 0.19 -12.77 16.53
N MET A 189 0.76 -12.69 15.34
CA MET A 189 0.03 -12.91 14.08
C MET A 189 -0.67 -14.27 14.03
N ARG A 190 0.03 -15.34 14.46
CA ARG A 190 -0.58 -16.69 14.54
C ARG A 190 -1.74 -16.77 15.54
N ARG A 191 -1.65 -16.04 16.66
CA ARG A 191 -2.73 -15.97 17.66
C ARG A 191 -3.90 -15.10 17.20
N LEU A 192 -3.65 -14.07 16.39
CA LEU A 192 -4.72 -13.25 15.82
C LEU A 192 -5.49 -14.04 14.77
N ASN A 193 -4.81 -14.87 13.97
CA ASN A 193 -5.40 -15.72 12.93
C ASN A 193 -6.05 -17.01 13.45
N GLN A 194 -6.65 -17.00 14.65
CA GLN A 194 -7.42 -18.16 15.14
C GLN A 194 -8.68 -18.40 14.30
N SER A 195 -9.06 -19.68 14.18
CA SER A 195 -10.34 -20.11 13.58
C SER A 195 -11.54 -19.61 14.39
N PHE A 196 -12.73 -19.59 13.78
CA PHE A 196 -14.01 -19.30 14.45
C PHE A 196 -14.23 -20.16 15.71
N ALA A 197 -13.72 -21.39 15.72
CA ALA A 197 -13.79 -22.30 16.86
C ALA A 197 -12.67 -22.10 17.91
N ASN A 198 -11.93 -20.98 17.87
CA ASN A 198 -10.72 -20.72 18.68
C ASN A 198 -9.63 -21.79 18.52
N GLY A 199 -9.59 -22.45 17.36
CA GLY A 199 -8.62 -23.48 16.99
C GLY A 199 -7.65 -23.01 15.90
N THR A 200 -6.86 -23.95 15.36
CA THR A 200 -6.01 -23.70 14.18
C THR A 200 -6.89 -23.25 13.00
N PRO A 201 -6.55 -22.15 12.30
CA PRO A 201 -7.30 -21.68 11.13
C PRO A 201 -7.44 -22.78 10.08
N ALA A 202 -8.63 -22.86 9.46
CA ALA A 202 -8.94 -23.83 8.42
C ALA A 202 -8.14 -23.62 7.13
N ASP A 203 -7.70 -22.37 6.89
CA ASP A 203 -6.79 -22.05 5.82
C ASP A 203 -5.35 -22.37 6.24
N GLY A 204 -4.89 -23.58 5.88
CA GLY A 204 -3.57 -24.09 6.22
C GLY A 204 -2.41 -23.26 5.65
N PHE A 205 -2.70 -22.27 4.80
CA PHE A 205 -1.72 -21.38 4.17
C PHE A 205 -1.61 -19.99 4.80
N SER A 206 -2.43 -19.63 5.81
CA SER A 206 -2.15 -18.43 6.62
C SER A 206 -0.91 -18.71 7.48
N ARG A 207 0.27 -18.45 6.90
CA ARG A 207 1.58 -18.75 7.50
C ARG A 207 1.92 -17.81 8.66
N GLY A 208 1.02 -16.89 9.01
CA GLY A 208 1.28 -15.79 9.91
C GLY A 208 1.92 -14.63 9.14
N LEU A 209 2.90 -13.99 9.75
CA LEU A 209 3.64 -12.89 9.17
C LEU A 209 4.33 -13.29 7.85
N THR A 210 4.01 -12.63 6.72
CA THR A 210 4.65 -12.87 5.39
C THR A 210 5.68 -11.81 5.04
N ASP A 211 5.36 -10.55 5.32
CA ASP A 211 6.18 -9.39 4.98
C ASP A 211 6.35 -8.52 6.22
N LEU A 212 7.57 -8.03 6.42
CA LEU A 212 7.93 -7.13 7.49
C LEU A 212 8.56 -5.86 6.91
N TYR A 213 7.90 -4.75 7.16
CA TYR A 213 8.32 -3.42 6.77
C TYR A 213 9.03 -2.74 7.93
N VAL A 214 10.25 -2.29 7.71
CA VAL A 214 11.13 -1.76 8.77
C VAL A 214 11.87 -0.51 8.31
N SER A 215 12.38 0.25 9.28
CA SER A 215 13.25 1.39 9.05
C SER A 215 14.68 0.95 8.64
N PRO A 216 15.45 1.84 7.99
CA PRO A 216 16.88 1.63 7.73
C PRO A 216 17.69 1.33 9.01
N GLU A 217 17.29 1.92 10.14
CA GLU A 217 17.91 1.75 11.45
C GLU A 217 17.70 0.32 12.00
N VAL A 218 16.48 -0.21 11.87
CA VAL A 218 16.21 -1.64 12.16
C VAL A 218 16.97 -2.55 11.19
N MET A 219 17.15 -2.15 9.93
CA MET A 219 17.96 -2.91 8.96
C MET A 219 19.45 -2.93 9.33
N GLU A 220 19.96 -1.90 10.01
CA GLU A 220 21.29 -1.94 10.64
C GLU A 220 21.37 -3.00 11.73
N ASN A 221 20.39 -3.03 12.63
CA ASN A 221 20.29 -4.06 13.66
C ASN A 221 20.18 -5.47 13.07
N ILE A 222 19.46 -5.65 11.97
CA ILE A 222 19.38 -6.94 11.27
C ILE A 222 20.73 -7.33 10.67
N ARG A 223 21.47 -6.39 10.07
CA ARG A 223 22.82 -6.64 9.57
C ARG A 223 23.78 -7.02 10.71
N SER A 224 23.57 -6.47 11.91
CA SER A 224 24.40 -6.75 13.08
C SER A 224 24.35 -8.21 13.53
N PHE A 225 23.25 -8.92 13.26
CA PHE A 225 23.12 -10.35 13.55
C PHE A 225 24.15 -11.22 12.82
N SER A 226 24.77 -10.71 11.74
CA SER A 226 25.83 -11.43 11.03
C SER A 226 27.17 -11.44 11.79
N TYR A 227 27.39 -10.52 12.73
CA TYR A 227 28.67 -10.45 13.46
C TYR A 227 28.54 -10.35 14.98
N GLN A 228 27.32 -10.16 15.50
CA GLN A 228 27.01 -10.16 16.93
C GLN A 228 26.36 -11.48 17.37
N ALA A 229 26.60 -11.85 18.63
CA ALA A 229 25.96 -13.02 19.24
C ALA A 229 24.50 -12.68 19.58
N LEU A 230 23.57 -13.54 19.15
CA LEU A 230 22.13 -13.26 19.12
C LEU A 230 21.40 -13.33 20.49
N GLY A 231 22.13 -13.26 21.61
CA GLY A 231 21.58 -13.49 22.96
C GLY A 231 22.25 -12.73 24.10
N GLY A 232 23.01 -11.67 23.79
CA GLY A 232 23.77 -10.92 24.79
C GLY A 232 24.97 -11.70 25.33
N ALA A 233 26.11 -11.03 25.51
CA ALA A 233 27.27 -11.67 26.12
C ALA A 233 27.03 -11.82 27.64
N SER A 234 26.50 -12.97 28.06
CA SER A 234 26.66 -13.42 29.44
C SER A 234 27.93 -14.27 29.52
N ASP A 235 28.84 -13.89 30.41
CA ASP A 235 30.15 -14.49 30.56
C ASP A 235 30.06 -16.03 30.69
N GLY A 236 30.67 -16.76 29.74
CA GLY A 236 30.86 -18.21 29.82
C GLY A 236 29.81 -19.15 29.19
N ALA A 237 28.74 -18.66 28.54
CA ALA A 237 27.82 -19.53 27.80
C ALA A 237 28.27 -19.72 26.35
N ALA A 238 28.33 -20.98 25.88
CA ALA A 238 28.66 -21.32 24.49
C ALA A 238 27.70 -20.58 23.56
N LYS A 239 28.28 -19.74 22.68
CA LYS A 239 27.54 -18.97 21.69
C LYS A 239 26.67 -19.91 20.88
N THR A 240 25.35 -19.72 20.91
CA THR A 240 24.49 -20.12 19.80
C THR A 240 24.78 -19.18 18.64
N ASP A 241 25.98 -19.32 18.10
CA ASP A 241 26.37 -18.76 16.82
C ASP A 241 25.41 -19.37 15.79
N LEU A 242 24.73 -18.52 15.02
CA LEU A 242 24.00 -19.00 13.85
C LEU A 242 24.96 -19.86 13.01
N PRO A 243 24.47 -20.93 12.38
CA PRO A 243 25.28 -21.70 11.44
C PRO A 243 25.97 -20.75 10.45
N ASP A 244 27.25 -21.00 10.17
CA ASP A 244 28.08 -20.08 9.38
C ASP A 244 27.50 -19.80 7.97
N THR A 245 26.70 -20.74 7.47
CA THR A 245 25.90 -20.61 6.25
C THR A 245 24.87 -19.49 6.34
N VAL A 246 24.12 -19.38 7.45
CA VAL A 246 23.10 -18.35 7.68
C VAL A 246 23.75 -16.97 7.85
N ARG A 247 24.88 -16.93 8.57
CA ARG A 247 25.68 -15.72 8.74
C ARG A 247 26.19 -15.17 7.41
N THR A 248 26.78 -16.06 6.60
CA THR A 248 27.32 -15.71 5.29
C THR A 248 26.21 -15.25 4.35
N GLN A 249 25.04 -15.90 4.38
CA GLN A 249 23.86 -15.48 3.61
C GLN A 249 23.37 -14.10 4.02
N LEU A 250 23.23 -13.83 5.32
CA LEU A 250 22.80 -12.52 5.83
C LEU A 250 23.79 -11.41 5.48
N TYR A 251 25.09 -11.71 5.55
CA TYR A 251 26.16 -10.78 5.17
C TYR A 251 26.16 -10.50 3.66
N GLN A 252 26.01 -11.53 2.82
CA GLN A 252 25.92 -11.37 1.36
C GLN A 252 24.65 -10.65 0.91
N ALA A 253 23.55 -10.86 1.63
CA ALA A 253 22.28 -10.20 1.42
C ALA A 253 22.27 -8.74 1.92
N ALA A 254 23.34 -8.29 2.60
CA ALA A 254 23.42 -6.98 3.24
C ALA A 254 22.21 -6.68 4.16
N GLY A 255 21.68 -7.69 4.85
CA GLY A 255 20.45 -7.58 5.65
C GLY A 255 19.15 -7.58 4.82
N ALA A 256 19.21 -7.31 3.52
CA ALA A 256 18.05 -7.28 2.63
C ALA A 256 17.74 -8.69 2.09
N GLY A 257 16.66 -9.28 2.56
CA GLY A 257 16.23 -10.61 2.13
C GLY A 257 15.06 -11.10 2.97
N SER A 258 15.01 -12.42 3.21
CA SER A 258 14.01 -13.01 4.10
C SER A 258 14.66 -13.55 5.38
N ILE A 259 14.03 -13.31 6.53
CA ILE A 259 14.40 -13.95 7.82
C ILE A 259 13.24 -14.81 8.28
N PHE A 260 13.51 -16.08 8.61
CA PHE A 260 12.48 -17.07 8.96
C PHE A 260 11.34 -17.22 7.93
N GLY A 261 11.63 -16.95 6.65
CA GLY A 261 10.63 -16.98 5.58
C GLY A 261 9.72 -15.74 5.54
N VAL A 262 10.01 -14.71 6.33
CA VAL A 262 9.39 -13.38 6.27
C VAL A 262 10.24 -12.49 5.38
N ASN A 263 9.64 -11.87 4.38
CA ASN A 263 10.30 -10.92 3.48
C ASN A 263 10.51 -9.57 4.18
N LEU A 264 11.71 -8.99 4.04
CA LEU A 264 12.05 -7.70 4.65
C LEU A 264 12.01 -6.59 3.59
N VAL A 265 11.27 -5.52 3.87
CA VAL A 265 11.20 -4.34 3.01
C VAL A 265 11.54 -3.10 3.83
N GLU A 266 12.50 -2.32 3.36
CA GLU A 266 12.96 -1.10 4.02
C GLU A 266 12.14 0.12 3.56
N LEU A 267 11.61 0.89 4.51
CA LEU A 267 11.00 2.19 4.27
C LEU A 267 11.61 3.24 5.20
N ILE A 268 12.15 4.30 4.59
CA ILE A 268 12.76 5.42 5.31
C ILE A 268 11.72 6.14 6.20
N GLU A 269 10.44 6.08 5.83
CA GLU A 269 9.35 6.76 6.52
C GLU A 269 8.94 6.12 7.85
N LEU A 270 9.44 4.92 8.15
CA LEU A 270 9.16 4.17 9.39
C LEU A 270 10.17 4.46 10.52
N GLY A 271 11.27 5.15 10.23
CA GLY A 271 12.28 5.52 11.22
C GLY A 271 11.81 6.61 12.20
N PRO A 272 12.72 7.11 13.06
CA PRO A 272 12.36 7.96 14.18
C PRO A 272 12.00 9.35 13.69
N ASP A 273 10.91 9.90 14.24
CA ASP A 273 10.33 11.20 13.86
C ASP A 273 9.98 11.33 12.36
N LYS A 274 9.84 10.21 11.66
CA LYS A 274 9.44 10.18 10.24
C LYS A 274 7.93 10.20 10.09
N LYS A 275 7.47 10.35 8.85
CA LYS A 275 6.06 10.56 8.50
C LYS A 275 5.13 9.45 9.00
N TYR A 276 5.53 8.18 8.95
CA TYR A 276 4.66 7.07 9.36
C TYR A 276 4.71 6.82 10.86
N ALA A 277 5.88 6.97 11.49
CA ALA A 277 6.01 6.92 12.95
C ALA A 277 5.17 8.02 13.64
N THR A 278 5.26 9.28 13.16
CA THR A 278 4.46 10.40 13.69
C THR A 278 2.95 10.23 13.46
N LEU A 279 2.57 9.70 12.29
CA LEU A 279 1.18 9.37 11.99
C LEU A 279 0.66 8.28 12.94
N PHE A 280 1.42 7.20 13.13
CA PHE A 280 1.03 6.11 14.02
C PHE A 280 0.90 6.58 15.47
N ASN A 281 1.80 7.43 15.98
CA ASN A 281 1.68 8.02 17.32
C ASN A 281 0.35 8.78 17.50
N THR A 282 -0.04 9.56 16.49
CA THR A 282 -1.33 10.27 16.50
C THR A 282 -2.53 9.31 16.52
N LEU A 283 -2.40 8.14 15.87
CA LEU A 283 -3.46 7.14 15.76
C LEU A 283 -3.56 6.21 16.98
N SER A 284 -2.44 5.87 17.61
CA SER A 284 -2.35 4.92 18.73
C SER A 284 -2.59 5.53 20.10
N GLY A 285 -2.78 6.85 20.19
CA GLY A 285 -3.26 7.50 21.39
C GLY A 285 -2.25 7.57 22.55
N SER A 286 -0.95 7.70 22.24
CA SER A 286 0.18 7.95 23.17
C SER A 286 0.96 6.72 23.68
N ALA A 287 0.85 5.56 23.01
CA ALA A 287 1.73 4.41 23.31
C ALA A 287 3.17 4.62 22.82
N PHE A 288 3.37 5.52 21.86
CA PHE A 288 4.63 5.80 21.18
C PHE A 288 5.42 6.90 21.89
N THR A 289 6.72 6.69 22.12
CA THR A 289 7.63 7.73 22.62
C THR A 289 8.38 8.41 21.46
N THR A 290 8.79 9.67 21.68
CA THR A 290 9.55 10.42 20.67
C THR A 290 10.89 9.75 20.44
N GLY A 291 11.20 9.42 19.19
CA GLY A 291 12.40 8.67 18.82
C GLY A 291 12.21 7.15 18.69
N ASP A 292 10.99 6.64 18.85
CA ASP A 292 10.67 5.23 18.54
C ASP A 292 10.61 4.98 17.03
N ASP A 293 11.06 3.79 16.66
CA ASP A 293 10.98 3.23 15.32
C ASP A 293 9.77 2.32 15.17
N LEU A 294 9.29 2.20 13.93
CA LEU A 294 8.11 1.41 13.61
C LEU A 294 8.47 0.18 12.76
N ALA A 295 8.08 -1.01 13.22
CA ALA A 295 8.07 -2.23 12.42
C ALA A 295 6.62 -2.65 12.14
N VAL A 296 6.25 -2.79 10.87
CA VAL A 296 4.91 -3.19 10.45
C VAL A 296 4.97 -4.58 9.83
N GLY A 297 4.32 -5.54 10.47
CA GLY A 297 4.19 -6.89 9.97
C GLY A 297 2.85 -7.11 9.28
N ILE A 298 2.87 -7.71 8.09
CA ILE A 298 1.68 -7.96 7.28
C ILE A 298 1.60 -9.44 6.90
N ASP A 299 0.38 -9.98 6.93
CA ASP A 299 0.02 -11.27 6.33
C ASP A 299 -0.69 -11.02 4.99
N ALA A 300 0.08 -11.01 3.90
CA ALA A 300 -0.43 -10.78 2.55
C ALA A 300 -1.26 -11.97 2.02
N SER A 301 -1.16 -13.16 2.63
CA SER A 301 -1.89 -14.34 2.18
C SER A 301 -3.40 -14.23 2.39
N LYS A 302 -3.84 -13.35 3.29
CA LYS A 302 -5.25 -13.16 3.65
C LYS A 302 -6.03 -12.27 2.68
N GLY A 303 -5.34 -11.43 1.89
CA GLY A 303 -5.99 -10.47 1.00
C GLY A 303 -6.89 -9.45 1.73
N ALA A 304 -6.56 -9.10 2.97
CA ALA A 304 -7.42 -8.25 3.81
C ALA A 304 -7.44 -6.77 3.41
N PHE A 305 -6.45 -6.32 2.64
CA PHE A 305 -6.33 -4.94 2.17
C PHE A 305 -6.78 -4.86 0.72
N ILE A 306 -7.79 -4.03 0.46
CA ILE A 306 -8.43 -3.92 -0.84
C ILE A 306 -8.32 -2.49 -1.33
N ARG A 307 -7.88 -2.34 -2.59
CA ARG A 307 -7.88 -1.09 -3.33
C ARG A 307 -8.97 -1.18 -4.39
N ALA A 308 -10.08 -0.48 -4.18
CA ALA A 308 -11.05 -0.27 -5.25
C ALA A 308 -10.50 0.83 -6.16
N ILE A 309 -10.39 0.57 -7.45
CA ILE A 309 -9.86 1.54 -8.43
C ILE A 309 -10.84 1.70 -9.58
N ALA A 310 -11.18 2.95 -9.89
CA ALA A 310 -12.03 3.22 -11.03
C ALA A 310 -11.26 2.98 -12.32
N GLU A 311 -11.89 2.28 -13.26
CA GLU A 311 -11.39 2.09 -14.61
C GLU A 311 -12.29 2.85 -15.58
N GLN A 312 -11.67 3.74 -16.36
CA GLN A 312 -12.34 4.46 -17.45
C GLN A 312 -11.55 4.21 -18.73
N ASP A 313 -12.22 3.70 -19.78
CA ASP A 313 -11.60 3.37 -21.07
C ASP A 313 -10.35 2.48 -20.94
N ASN A 314 -10.42 1.46 -20.08
CA ASN A 314 -9.32 0.52 -19.81
C ASN A 314 -8.04 1.19 -19.25
N SER A 315 -8.19 2.35 -18.61
CA SER A 315 -7.14 3.09 -17.90
C SER A 315 -7.60 3.45 -16.50
N THR A 316 -6.70 3.31 -15.53
CA THR A 316 -6.95 3.68 -14.12
C THR A 316 -6.53 5.11 -13.78
N PHE A 317 -5.76 5.75 -14.67
CA PHE A 317 -5.38 7.16 -14.58
C PHE A 317 -5.98 7.91 -15.76
N THR A 318 -6.67 9.01 -15.47
CA THR A 318 -7.29 9.87 -16.47
C THR A 318 -6.56 11.21 -16.50
N ALA A 319 -6.09 11.60 -17.68
CA ALA A 319 -5.44 12.88 -17.93
C ALA A 319 -6.28 13.71 -18.88
N LEU A 320 -6.47 14.98 -18.55
CA LEU A 320 -7.25 15.94 -19.30
C LEU A 320 -6.42 17.20 -19.58
N ALA A 321 -6.73 17.87 -20.68
CA ALA A 321 -6.21 19.22 -20.94
C ALA A 321 -6.83 20.19 -19.92
N ASP A 322 -6.00 21.03 -19.32
CA ASP A 322 -6.46 22.04 -18.34
C ASP A 322 -6.90 23.32 -19.08
N ASP A 323 -8.15 23.74 -18.86
CA ASP A 323 -8.77 24.90 -19.49
C ASP A 323 -8.76 26.16 -18.62
N GLN A 324 -8.20 26.10 -17.40
CA GLN A 324 -8.18 27.20 -16.43
C GLN A 324 -7.34 28.41 -16.90
N PHE A 325 -6.40 28.21 -17.82
CA PHE A 325 -5.52 29.27 -18.30
C PHE A 325 -6.18 30.12 -19.39
N SER A 326 -6.46 31.39 -19.06
CA SER A 326 -6.90 32.37 -20.06
C SER A 326 -5.89 32.50 -21.20
N ALA A 327 -6.37 32.83 -22.41
CA ALA A 327 -5.53 33.00 -23.60
C ALA A 327 -4.36 33.99 -23.41
N ARG A 328 -4.49 34.93 -22.46
CA ARG A 328 -3.46 35.94 -22.10
C ARG A 328 -2.35 35.39 -21.20
N SER A 329 -2.54 34.24 -20.59
CA SER A 329 -1.57 33.64 -19.65
C SER A 329 -0.38 32.99 -20.35
N GLU A 330 -0.46 32.76 -21.67
CA GLU A 330 0.52 32.01 -22.47
C GLU A 330 0.97 30.67 -21.84
N LYS A 331 0.08 30.01 -21.10
CA LYS A 331 0.31 28.72 -20.46
C LYS A 331 -0.51 27.62 -21.13
N VAL A 332 0.00 26.39 -21.00
CA VAL A 332 -0.70 25.14 -21.27
C VAL A 332 -0.59 24.30 -20.00
N GLY A 333 -1.69 23.69 -19.60
CA GLY A 333 -1.73 22.83 -18.44
C GLY A 333 -2.33 21.47 -18.74
N PHE A 334 -2.02 20.53 -17.86
CA PHE A 334 -2.62 19.20 -17.82
C PHE A 334 -3.07 18.93 -16.40
N TYR A 335 -4.25 18.34 -16.28
CA TYR A 335 -4.83 17.86 -15.04
C TYR A 335 -4.94 16.35 -15.12
N GLY A 336 -4.48 15.65 -14.09
CA GLY A 336 -4.60 14.21 -14.00
C GLY A 336 -5.18 13.79 -12.65
N HIS A 337 -5.95 12.72 -12.65
CA HIS A 337 -6.48 12.16 -11.42
C HIS A 337 -6.54 10.63 -11.44
N VAL A 338 -6.54 10.06 -10.25
CA VAL A 338 -6.88 8.66 -9.97
C VAL A 338 -8.06 8.68 -9.02
N GLU A 339 -9.06 7.86 -9.30
CA GLU A 339 -10.15 7.62 -8.37
C GLU A 339 -9.96 6.25 -7.72
N GLU A 340 -9.72 6.27 -6.41
CA GLU A 340 -9.50 5.05 -5.63
C GLU A 340 -10.17 5.10 -4.27
N ALA A 341 -10.47 3.92 -3.71
CA ALA A 341 -10.80 3.71 -2.32
C ALA A 341 -9.86 2.68 -1.71
N ARG A 342 -9.54 2.83 -0.43
CA ARG A 342 -8.69 1.89 0.29
C ARG A 342 -9.36 1.44 1.56
N VAL A 343 -9.42 0.13 1.76
CA VAL A 343 -10.09 -0.46 2.91
C VAL A 343 -9.29 -1.63 3.47
N CYS A 344 -9.35 -1.77 4.79
CA CYS A 344 -8.96 -2.97 5.51
C CYS A 344 -10.24 -3.72 5.89
N VAL A 345 -10.45 -4.91 5.32
CA VAL A 345 -11.61 -5.78 5.62
C VAL A 345 -11.36 -6.61 6.87
N ASP A 346 -10.10 -6.92 7.19
CA ASP A 346 -9.73 -7.67 8.38
C ASP A 346 -8.41 -7.17 8.98
N ALA A 347 -8.50 -6.52 10.14
CA ALA A 347 -7.33 -5.98 10.85
C ALA A 347 -6.35 -7.06 11.34
N ARG A 348 -6.77 -8.34 11.44
CA ARG A 348 -5.89 -9.43 11.91
C ARG A 348 -4.74 -9.75 10.95
N ALA A 349 -4.79 -9.18 9.74
CA ALA A 349 -3.71 -9.28 8.75
C ALA A 349 -2.53 -8.35 9.04
N VAL A 350 -2.59 -7.49 10.07
CA VAL A 350 -1.51 -6.57 10.42
C VAL A 350 -1.15 -6.66 11.91
N VAL A 351 0.16 -6.58 12.19
CA VAL A 351 0.73 -6.40 13.54
C VAL A 351 1.73 -5.26 13.47
N VAL A 352 1.83 -4.49 14.55
CA VAL A 352 2.83 -3.43 14.65
C VAL A 352 3.65 -3.63 15.90
N SER A 353 4.95 -3.40 15.79
CA SER A 353 5.87 -3.34 16.91
C SER A 353 6.64 -2.03 16.88
N PHE A 354 6.96 -1.49 18.05
CA PHE A 354 7.72 -0.25 18.16
C PHE A 354 8.69 -0.24 19.34
N GLY A 355 9.74 0.56 19.23
CA GLY A 355 10.73 0.81 20.28
C GLY A 355 11.89 1.69 19.80
N PRO A 356 12.76 2.14 20.71
CA PRO A 356 13.85 3.07 20.42
C PRO A 356 15.08 2.31 19.87
N TRP A 357 14.97 1.75 18.67
CA TRP A 357 15.98 0.85 18.07
C TRP A 357 17.12 1.57 17.34
N ASN A 358 17.62 2.66 17.92
CA ASN A 358 18.58 3.59 17.32
C ASN A 358 19.99 3.54 17.92
#